data_AF-A0A6N7Y2R7-F1
#
_entry.id   AF-A0A6N7Y2R7-F1
#
_cell.length_a   1.000
_cell.length_b   1.000
_cell.length_c   1.000
_cell.angle_alpha   90.00
_cell.angle_beta   90.00
_cell.angle_gamma   90.00
#
_symmetry.space_group_name_H-M   'P 1'
#
loop_
_entity.id
_entity.type
_entity.pdbx_description
1 polymer ?
#
loop_
_entity_poly.entity_id
_entity_poly.type
_entity_poly.pdbx_seq_one_letter_code
_entity_poly.pdbx_strand_id
1 'polypeptide(L)'
;MLITKGIFERKIPNFNAANCIIEGIELMDEEEFKEFSRNLLKDRDFIRDRKDEMYIDSDRQVHGLLALDMDSGDGILIESQGYDYARYAAFLPNIKSYIDKHISMVVDKIMEEAMENTSNGSWVIYFDEIEENYGLTVRENDGIGTMLMAELENREELAELEIGEDCFDMMLYIEHWSEIKPFENMEM
;
A
#
# COMPACT_ATOMS: atom_id res chain seq x y z
N MET A 1 9.49 6.65 27.24
CA MET A 1 8.04 6.62 27.57
C MET A 1 7.32 6.12 26.34
N LEU A 2 6.41 5.16 26.47
CA LEU A 2 5.59 4.71 25.33
C LEU A 2 4.37 5.65 25.24
N ILE A 3 4.28 6.41 24.15
CA ILE A 3 3.24 7.43 23.92
C ILE A 3 2.48 7.06 22.65
N THR A 4 1.15 7.19 22.68
CA THR A 4 0.27 7.04 21.51
C THR A 4 -0.91 8.01 21.62
N LYS A 5 -1.64 8.18 20.52
CA LYS A 5 -2.87 8.98 20.44
C LYS A 5 -4.08 8.05 20.52
N GLY A 6 -5.20 8.53 21.04
CA GLY A 6 -6.42 7.73 21.15
C GLY A 6 -7.67 8.59 21.27
N ILE A 7 -8.77 8.10 20.68
CA ILE A 7 -10.11 8.68 20.78
C ILE A 7 -10.91 7.85 21.79
N PHE A 8 -11.57 8.53 22.73
CA PHE A 8 -12.27 7.88 23.85
C PHE A 8 -13.78 8.02 23.72
N GLU A 9 -14.46 6.89 23.71
CA GLU A 9 -15.93 6.81 23.70
C GLU A 9 -16.51 6.76 25.11
N ARG A 10 -17.64 7.44 25.33
CA ARG A 10 -18.29 7.50 26.64
C ARG A 10 -19.41 6.46 26.77
N LYS A 11 -19.17 5.42 27.59
CA LYS A 11 -20.18 4.43 28.02
C LYS A 11 -20.83 3.64 26.87
N ILE A 12 -20.03 3.25 25.87
CA ILE A 12 -20.48 2.29 24.85
C ILE A 12 -20.50 0.86 25.42
N PRO A 13 -21.45 0.01 24.99
CA PRO A 13 -21.53 -1.38 25.47
C PRO A 13 -20.43 -2.28 24.88
N ASN A 14 -19.90 -1.93 23.71
CA ASN A 14 -18.77 -2.57 23.02
C ASN A 14 -18.30 -1.66 21.88
N PHE A 15 -17.07 -1.87 21.41
CA PHE A 15 -16.61 -1.31 20.14
C PHE A 15 -17.15 -2.19 19.00
N ASN A 16 -17.78 -1.55 18.02
CA ASN A 16 -18.21 -2.18 16.78
C ASN A 16 -17.25 -1.76 15.66
N ALA A 17 -16.02 -2.26 15.71
CA ALA A 17 -15.02 -2.00 14.68
C ALA A 17 -15.40 -2.73 13.39
N ALA A 18 -15.39 -2.02 12.27
CA ALA A 18 -15.57 -2.62 10.95
C ALA A 18 -14.24 -3.20 10.44
N ASN A 19 -14.32 -4.23 9.61
CA ASN A 19 -13.21 -4.56 8.73
C ASN A 19 -13.12 -3.48 7.66
N CYS A 20 -11.91 -2.99 7.40
CA CYS A 20 -11.68 -1.94 6.43
C CYS A 20 -10.63 -2.37 5.41
N ILE A 21 -10.86 -2.02 4.16
CA ILE A 21 -9.92 -2.17 3.05
C ILE A 21 -9.39 -0.78 2.70
N ILE A 22 -8.07 -0.66 2.61
CA ILE A 22 -7.41 0.57 2.16
C ILE A 22 -7.28 0.47 0.65
N GLU A 23 -8.16 1.17 -0.05
CA GLU A 23 -8.17 1.22 -1.53
C GLU A 23 -7.08 2.13 -2.08
N GLY A 24 -6.58 3.03 -1.25
CA GLY A 24 -5.33 3.70 -1.56
C GLY A 24 -4.96 4.73 -0.51
N ILE A 25 -3.77 5.27 -0.71
CA ILE A 25 -3.12 6.14 0.26
C ILE A 25 -2.87 7.49 -0.41
N GLU A 26 -3.25 8.56 0.29
CA GLU A 26 -2.81 9.92 0.03
C GLU A 26 -1.65 10.23 0.99
N LEU A 27 -0.44 10.35 0.45
CA LEU A 27 0.76 10.64 1.24
C LEU A 27 0.83 12.14 1.51
N MET A 28 0.96 12.52 2.78
CA MET A 28 1.00 13.91 3.23
C MET A 28 2.22 14.15 4.11
N ASP A 29 2.76 15.36 4.07
CA ASP A 29 3.69 15.83 5.10
C ASP A 29 2.95 16.21 6.41
N GLU A 30 3.70 16.48 7.48
CA GLU A 30 3.11 16.87 8.77
C GLU A 30 2.18 18.09 8.66
N GLU A 31 2.50 19.10 7.84
CA GLU A 31 1.71 20.33 7.73
C GLU A 31 0.39 20.08 7.01
N GLU A 32 0.43 19.38 5.87
CA GLU A 32 -0.71 18.96 5.07
C GLU A 32 -1.67 18.08 5.87
N PHE A 33 -1.14 17.04 6.52
CA PHE A 33 -1.95 16.13 7.34
C PHE A 33 -2.62 16.86 8.51
N LYS A 34 -1.90 17.81 9.13
CA LYS A 34 -2.41 18.62 10.24
C LYS A 34 -3.45 19.64 9.79
N GLU A 35 -3.36 20.18 8.58
CA GLU A 35 -4.42 20.99 7.97
C GLU A 35 -5.66 20.13 7.67
N PHE A 36 -5.45 18.96 7.06
CA PHE A 36 -6.53 18.03 6.71
C PHE A 36 -7.29 17.55 7.96
N SER A 37 -6.56 17.06 8.97
CA SER A 37 -7.13 16.51 10.22
C SER A 37 -7.94 17.52 11.03
N ARG A 38 -7.73 18.84 10.84
CA ARG A 38 -8.50 19.90 11.48
C ARG A 38 -9.69 20.38 10.66
N ASN A 39 -9.78 19.98 9.39
CA ASN A 39 -10.75 20.48 8.43
C ASN A 39 -11.35 19.33 7.59
N LEU A 40 -11.81 18.25 8.24
CA LEU A 40 -12.35 17.06 7.58
C LEU A 40 -13.62 17.31 6.76
N LEU A 41 -14.36 18.38 7.05
CA LEU A 41 -15.58 18.78 6.32
C LEU A 41 -15.30 19.70 5.12
N LYS A 42 -14.02 20.03 4.86
CA LYS A 42 -13.61 20.82 3.71
C LYS A 42 -13.37 19.87 2.54
N ASP A 43 -13.92 20.22 1.38
CA ASP A 43 -13.73 19.46 0.15
C ASP A 43 -12.24 19.31 -0.18
N ARG A 44 -11.85 18.13 -0.68
CA ARG A 44 -10.49 17.77 -1.08
C ARG A 44 -10.49 17.14 -2.46
N ASP A 45 -9.53 17.53 -3.26
CA ASP A 45 -9.39 17.03 -4.62
C ASP A 45 -9.12 15.51 -4.61
N PHE A 46 -8.22 15.01 -3.76
CA PHE A 46 -7.94 13.57 -3.67
C PHE A 46 -9.16 12.72 -3.27
N ILE A 47 -10.10 13.27 -2.49
CA ILE A 47 -11.36 12.58 -2.13
C ILE A 47 -12.35 12.65 -3.30
N ARG A 48 -12.50 13.83 -3.91
CA ARG A 48 -13.40 14.05 -5.05
C ARG A 48 -13.02 13.15 -6.22
N ASP A 49 -11.74 13.05 -6.53
CA ASP A 49 -11.26 12.40 -7.74
C ASP A 49 -11.28 10.87 -7.59
N ARG A 50 -11.38 10.36 -6.36
CA ARG A 50 -11.33 8.92 -6.00
C ARG A 50 -12.57 8.43 -5.23
N LYS A 51 -13.69 9.16 -5.34
CA LYS A 51 -14.89 8.86 -4.53
C LYS A 51 -15.49 7.49 -4.83
N ASP A 52 -15.37 7.03 -6.08
CA ASP A 52 -15.92 5.77 -6.56
C ASP A 52 -15.13 4.55 -6.05
N GLU A 53 -13.92 4.76 -5.50
CA GLU A 53 -13.14 3.73 -4.82
C GLU A 53 -13.67 3.45 -3.39
N MET A 54 -14.45 4.36 -2.80
CA MET A 54 -14.96 4.22 -1.44
C MET A 54 -16.41 3.72 -1.42
N TYR A 55 -16.65 2.60 -0.74
CA TYR A 55 -17.97 1.98 -0.63
C TYR A 55 -18.05 0.99 0.53
N ILE A 56 -19.24 0.44 0.77
CA ILE A 56 -19.44 -0.70 1.67
C ILE A 56 -19.80 -1.91 0.82
N ASP A 57 -19.01 -2.98 0.91
CA ASP A 57 -19.21 -4.20 0.13
C ASP A 57 -20.37 -5.06 0.67
N SER A 58 -20.63 -6.19 0.00
CA SER A 58 -21.66 -7.15 0.42
C SER A 58 -21.37 -7.83 1.77
N ASP A 59 -20.10 -7.91 2.15
CA ASP A 59 -19.62 -8.46 3.43
C ASP A 59 -19.57 -7.40 4.55
N ARG A 60 -20.04 -6.19 4.26
CA ARG A 60 -20.08 -5.03 5.14
C ARG A 60 -18.71 -4.50 5.54
N GLN A 61 -17.68 -4.75 4.73
CA GLN A 61 -16.37 -4.14 4.85
C GLN A 61 -16.43 -2.71 4.33
N VAL A 62 -15.67 -1.82 4.97
CA VAL A 62 -15.57 -0.42 4.57
C VAL A 62 -14.35 -0.27 3.68
N HIS A 63 -14.58 0.01 2.40
CA HIS A 63 -13.54 0.35 1.43
C HIS A 63 -13.29 1.86 1.52
N GLY A 64 -12.05 2.25 1.82
CA GLY A 64 -11.71 3.62 2.19
C GLY A 64 -10.37 4.08 1.67
N LEU A 65 -10.20 5.41 1.57
CA LEU A 65 -8.91 6.04 1.32
C LEU A 65 -8.22 6.37 2.63
N LEU A 66 -6.90 6.25 2.69
CA LEU A 66 -6.10 6.62 3.84
C LEU A 66 -5.31 7.90 3.55
N ALA A 67 -5.61 8.99 4.24
CA ALA A 67 -4.64 10.08 4.36
C ALA A 67 -3.56 9.68 5.36
N LEU A 68 -2.29 9.65 4.97
CA LEU A 68 -1.17 9.18 5.77
C LEU A 68 -0.14 10.29 5.99
N ASP A 69 0.16 10.58 7.25
CA ASP A 69 1.26 11.45 7.66
C ASP A 69 2.59 10.68 7.55
N MET A 70 3.46 11.08 6.63
CA MET A 70 4.74 10.40 6.42
C MET A 70 5.76 10.65 7.52
N ASP A 71 5.60 11.73 8.31
CA ASP A 71 6.50 12.10 9.39
C ASP A 71 6.11 11.40 10.70
N SER A 72 4.82 11.50 11.09
CA SER A 72 4.35 10.92 12.35
C SER A 72 3.91 9.47 12.23
N GLY A 73 3.59 9.01 11.03
CA GLY A 73 3.05 7.69 10.74
C GLY A 73 1.57 7.50 11.09
N ASP A 74 0.90 8.55 11.58
CA ASP A 74 -0.54 8.53 11.83
C ASP A 74 -1.33 8.59 10.52
N GLY A 75 -2.54 8.03 10.54
CA GLY A 75 -3.42 8.08 9.38
C GLY A 75 -4.87 8.40 9.73
N ILE A 76 -5.62 8.84 8.73
CA ILE A 76 -7.07 9.02 8.78
C ILE A 76 -7.66 8.22 7.64
N LEU A 77 -8.37 7.14 7.99
CA LEU A 77 -9.14 6.35 7.03
C LEU A 77 -10.46 7.06 6.75
N ILE A 78 -10.84 7.16 5.48
CA ILE A 78 -11.94 7.97 4.99
C ILE A 78 -12.91 7.10 4.21
N GLU A 79 -14.20 7.25 4.48
CA GLU A 79 -15.28 6.79 3.59
C GLU A 79 -16.20 7.99 3.33
N SER A 80 -16.37 8.33 2.06
CA SER A 80 -16.97 9.62 1.68
C SER A 80 -18.49 9.57 1.49
N GLN A 81 -19.08 8.39 1.23
CA GLN A 81 -20.41 8.20 0.66
C GLN A 81 -20.69 9.06 -0.57
N GLY A 82 -19.68 9.25 -1.43
CA GLY A 82 -19.79 10.02 -2.67
C GLY A 82 -19.69 11.54 -2.50
N TYR A 83 -19.33 12.03 -1.30
CA TYR A 83 -19.04 13.44 -1.06
C TYR A 83 -17.56 13.76 -1.31
N ASP A 84 -17.24 15.04 -1.47
CA ASP A 84 -15.87 15.50 -1.76
C ASP A 84 -15.05 15.75 -0.48
N TYR A 85 -15.58 15.38 0.69
CA TYR A 85 -14.97 15.53 2.02
C TYR A 85 -15.06 14.23 2.83
N ALA A 86 -14.33 14.16 3.96
CA ALA A 86 -14.27 12.97 4.81
C ALA A 86 -15.52 12.82 5.68
N ARG A 87 -16.62 12.33 5.09
CA ARG A 87 -17.92 12.17 5.76
C ARG A 87 -17.85 11.18 6.93
N TYR A 88 -17.17 10.05 6.74
CA TYR A 88 -16.75 9.16 7.80
C TYR A 88 -15.23 9.14 7.86
N ALA A 89 -14.70 9.22 9.07
CA ALA A 89 -13.28 9.25 9.31
C ALA A 89 -12.93 8.42 10.55
N ALA A 90 -11.86 7.63 10.46
CA ALA A 90 -11.27 6.91 11.59
C ALA A 90 -9.80 7.31 11.73
N PHE A 91 -9.43 7.78 12.92
CA PHE A 91 -8.03 8.10 13.22
C PHE A 91 -7.27 6.83 13.63
N LEU A 92 -6.18 6.54 12.91
CA LEU A 92 -5.35 5.36 13.06
C LEU A 92 -3.94 5.77 13.48
N PRO A 93 -3.63 5.78 14.80
CA PRO A 93 -2.31 6.18 15.27
C PRO A 93 -1.22 5.21 14.81
N ASN A 94 -0.11 5.74 14.29
CA ASN A 94 1.07 4.98 13.83
C ASN A 94 0.75 3.82 12.85
N ILE A 95 -0.25 4.00 11.98
CA ILE A 95 -0.63 3.00 10.98
C ILE A 95 0.45 2.75 9.94
N LYS A 96 1.30 3.75 9.65
CA LYS A 96 2.39 3.63 8.67
C LYS A 96 3.28 2.42 8.95
N SER A 97 3.65 2.16 10.22
CA SER A 97 4.51 1.03 10.57
C SER A 97 3.88 -0.34 10.23
N TYR A 98 2.55 -0.45 10.29
CA TYR A 98 1.84 -1.65 9.84
C TYR A 98 1.90 -1.78 8.31
N ILE A 99 1.68 -0.67 7.60
CA ILE A 99 1.70 -0.61 6.13
C ILE A 99 3.11 -0.92 5.61
N ASP A 100 4.14 -0.24 6.12
CA ASP A 100 5.55 -0.48 5.75
C ASP A 100 5.92 -1.96 5.91
N LYS A 101 5.52 -2.58 7.03
CA LYS A 101 5.77 -4.00 7.26
C LYS A 101 5.05 -4.88 6.24
N HIS A 102 3.80 -4.56 5.92
CA HIS A 102 3.03 -5.34 4.95
C HIS A 102 3.62 -5.21 3.55
N ILE A 103 3.98 -3.99 3.14
CA ILE A 103 4.65 -3.71 1.87
C ILE A 103 5.98 -4.45 1.78
N SER A 104 6.83 -4.39 2.82
CA SER A 104 8.10 -5.12 2.86
C SER A 104 7.90 -6.63 2.72
N MET A 105 6.87 -7.21 3.35
CA MET A 105 6.53 -8.62 3.17
C MET A 105 6.06 -8.97 1.75
N VAL A 106 5.38 -8.04 1.06
CA VAL A 106 4.98 -8.24 -0.35
C VAL A 106 6.21 -8.16 -1.25
N VAL A 107 7.06 -7.16 -1.06
CA VAL A 107 8.33 -7.01 -1.79
C VAL A 107 9.23 -8.23 -1.62
N ASP A 108 9.39 -8.74 -0.39
CA ASP A 108 10.17 -9.96 -0.14
C ASP A 108 9.72 -11.14 -1.02
N LYS A 109 8.40 -11.34 -1.15
CA LYS A 109 7.84 -12.41 -1.98
C LYS A 109 8.04 -12.14 -3.47
N ILE A 110 7.82 -10.91 -3.91
CA ILE A 110 8.05 -10.51 -5.31
C ILE A 110 9.51 -10.78 -5.69
N MET A 111 10.46 -10.42 -4.83
CA MET A 111 11.88 -10.64 -5.07
C MET A 111 12.26 -12.13 -5.04
N GLU A 112 11.71 -12.91 -4.11
CA GLU A 112 11.89 -14.37 -4.06
C GLU A 112 11.41 -15.02 -5.37
N GLU A 113 10.19 -14.71 -5.79
CA GLU A 113 9.62 -15.24 -7.04
C GLU A 113 10.41 -14.79 -8.27
N ALA A 114 10.81 -13.53 -8.35
CA ALA A 114 11.58 -13.01 -9.47
C ALA A 114 12.96 -13.69 -9.58
N MET A 115 13.67 -13.89 -8.46
CA MET A 115 14.96 -14.58 -8.43
C MET A 115 14.86 -16.07 -8.77
N GLU A 116 13.77 -16.74 -8.40
CA GLU A 116 13.57 -18.16 -8.71
C GLU A 116 13.20 -18.42 -10.17
N ASN A 117 12.52 -17.48 -10.82
CA ASN A 117 11.87 -17.71 -12.11
C ASN A 117 12.50 -16.94 -13.28
N THR A 118 13.28 -15.88 -13.03
CA THR A 118 13.99 -15.18 -14.11
C THR A 118 15.20 -15.97 -14.60
N SER A 119 15.47 -15.89 -15.90
CA SER A 119 16.65 -16.53 -16.54
C SER A 119 17.71 -15.53 -17.00
N ASN A 120 17.32 -14.26 -17.15
CA ASN A 120 18.17 -13.17 -17.62
C ASN A 120 18.16 -11.97 -16.67
N GLY A 121 17.39 -12.04 -15.58
CA GLY A 121 17.26 -11.01 -14.54
C GLY A 121 16.13 -10.04 -14.78
N SER A 122 15.53 -10.06 -15.97
CA SER A 122 14.34 -9.25 -16.24
C SER A 122 13.14 -9.94 -15.62
N TRP A 123 12.33 -9.17 -14.92
CA TRP A 123 11.08 -9.61 -14.34
C TRP A 123 10.07 -8.48 -14.42
N VAL A 124 8.90 -8.77 -14.99
CA VAL A 124 7.78 -7.83 -15.03
C VAL A 124 6.72 -8.36 -14.09
N ILE A 125 6.23 -7.50 -13.21
CA ILE A 125 5.09 -7.79 -12.34
C ILE A 125 3.98 -6.77 -12.56
N TYR A 126 2.79 -7.25 -12.90
CA TYR A 126 1.63 -6.40 -13.17
C TYR A 126 0.86 -6.07 -11.88
N PHE A 127 0.15 -4.93 -11.87
CA PHE A 127 -0.58 -4.47 -10.69
C PHE A 127 -1.75 -5.39 -10.33
N ASP A 128 -2.40 -6.00 -11.32
CA ASP A 128 -3.43 -7.01 -11.11
C ASP A 128 -2.85 -8.28 -10.48
N GLU A 129 -1.68 -8.74 -10.92
CA GLU A 129 -0.96 -9.85 -10.30
C GLU A 129 -0.61 -9.54 -8.83
N ILE A 130 -0.26 -8.29 -8.50
CA ILE A 130 0.01 -7.88 -7.13
C ILE A 130 -1.26 -7.96 -6.27
N GLU A 131 -2.38 -7.50 -6.80
CA GLU A 131 -3.67 -7.57 -6.10
C GLU A 131 -4.12 -9.02 -5.91
N GLU A 132 -4.06 -9.85 -6.95
CA GLU A 132 -4.51 -11.24 -6.92
C GLU A 132 -3.65 -12.12 -6.01
N ASN A 133 -2.31 -11.99 -6.08
CA ASN A 133 -1.39 -12.89 -5.38
C ASN A 133 -1.01 -12.39 -3.97
N TYR A 134 -1.06 -11.07 -3.74
CA TYR A 134 -0.61 -10.49 -2.48
C TYR A 134 -1.67 -9.66 -1.76
N GLY A 135 -2.83 -9.39 -2.39
CA GLY A 135 -3.93 -8.65 -1.76
C GLY A 135 -3.65 -7.16 -1.56
N LEU A 136 -2.74 -6.60 -2.36
CA LEU A 136 -2.38 -5.19 -2.31
C LEU A 136 -2.86 -4.50 -3.59
N THR A 137 -3.86 -3.64 -3.48
CA THR A 137 -4.40 -2.91 -4.62
C THR A 137 -3.45 -1.77 -4.99
N VAL A 138 -2.80 -1.87 -6.14
CA VAL A 138 -1.88 -0.86 -6.68
C VAL A 138 -2.53 -0.15 -7.85
N ARG A 139 -2.56 1.18 -7.81
CA ARG A 139 -3.09 2.03 -8.88
C ARG A 139 -2.07 3.10 -9.26
N GLU A 140 -2.20 3.61 -10.49
CA GLU A 140 -1.38 4.74 -10.94
C GLU A 140 -1.58 5.96 -10.01
N ASN A 141 -0.49 6.59 -9.61
CA ASN A 141 -0.49 7.78 -8.75
C ASN A 141 -1.13 7.59 -7.36
N ASP A 142 -1.15 6.36 -6.82
CA ASP A 142 -1.51 6.13 -5.42
C ASP A 142 -0.27 5.98 -4.50
N GLY A 143 -0.48 6.23 -3.21
CA GLY A 143 0.57 6.10 -2.20
C GLY A 143 1.01 4.65 -1.96
N ILE A 144 0.20 3.65 -2.32
CA ILE A 144 0.55 2.23 -2.13
C ILE A 144 1.66 1.86 -3.12
N GLY A 145 1.46 2.15 -4.42
CA GLY A 145 2.45 1.95 -5.47
C GLY A 145 3.71 2.77 -5.22
N THR A 146 3.57 4.02 -4.75
CA THR A 146 4.71 4.86 -4.36
C THR A 146 5.55 4.20 -3.24
N MET A 147 4.91 3.67 -2.21
CA MET A 147 5.59 3.01 -1.10
C MET A 147 6.19 1.65 -1.50
N LEU A 148 5.48 0.88 -2.35
CA LEU A 148 5.98 -0.39 -2.90
C LEU A 148 7.22 -0.17 -3.76
N MET A 149 7.19 0.82 -4.66
CA MET A 149 8.31 1.22 -5.50
C MET A 149 9.52 1.62 -4.64
N ALA A 150 9.32 2.47 -3.63
CA ALA A 150 10.40 2.88 -2.75
C ALA A 150 11.04 1.69 -2.00
N GLU A 151 10.24 0.71 -1.58
CA GLU A 151 10.76 -0.50 -0.94
C GLU A 151 11.51 -1.41 -1.94
N LEU A 152 11.02 -1.53 -3.18
CA LEU A 152 11.73 -2.23 -4.26
C LEU A 152 13.09 -1.59 -4.56
N GLU A 153 13.14 -0.26 -4.72
CA GLU A 153 14.38 0.49 -4.97
C GLU A 153 15.43 0.35 -3.85
N ASN A 154 15.01 -0.01 -2.64
CA ASN A 154 15.91 -0.26 -1.51
C ASN A 154 16.49 -1.68 -1.48
N ARG A 155 16.08 -2.58 -2.38
CA ARG A 155 16.57 -3.96 -2.45
C ARG A 155 17.96 -4.02 -3.08
N GLU A 156 18.88 -4.73 -2.43
CA GLU A 156 20.25 -4.87 -2.92
C GLU A 156 20.33 -5.72 -4.19
N GLU A 157 19.35 -6.60 -4.39
CA GLU A 157 19.24 -7.49 -5.54
C GLU A 157 18.76 -6.76 -6.81
N LEU A 158 18.15 -5.57 -6.66
CA LEU A 158 17.58 -4.78 -7.75
C LEU A 158 18.63 -3.85 -8.37
N ALA A 159 18.84 -3.99 -9.68
CA ALA A 159 19.75 -3.15 -10.46
C ALA A 159 19.04 -1.95 -11.09
N GLU A 160 17.83 -2.15 -11.62
CA GLU A 160 17.03 -1.12 -12.29
C GLU A 160 15.54 -1.41 -12.10
N LEU A 161 14.75 -0.34 -12.00
CA LEU A 161 13.29 -0.38 -11.90
C LEU A 161 12.70 0.64 -12.88
N GLU A 162 11.86 0.17 -13.79
CA GLU A 162 11.06 1.00 -14.67
C GLU A 162 9.57 0.81 -14.36
N ILE A 163 8.80 1.88 -14.49
CA ILE A 163 7.34 1.86 -14.29
C ILE A 163 6.68 1.85 -15.66
N GLY A 164 5.93 0.78 -15.93
CA GLY A 164 5.06 0.67 -17.10
C GLY A 164 3.70 1.35 -16.90
N GLU A 165 2.75 1.07 -17.78
CA GLU A 165 1.38 1.59 -17.65
C GLU A 165 0.66 0.96 -16.43
N ASP A 166 0.91 -0.32 -16.17
CA ASP A 166 0.25 -1.12 -15.14
C ASP A 166 1.19 -2.17 -14.52
N CYS A 167 2.50 -1.93 -14.58
CA CYS A 167 3.49 -2.89 -14.10
C CYS A 167 4.77 -2.23 -13.58
N PHE A 168 5.53 -3.00 -12.82
CA PHE A 168 6.93 -2.75 -12.54
C PHE A 168 7.79 -3.67 -13.40
N ASP A 169 8.68 -3.11 -14.21
CA ASP A 169 9.72 -3.82 -14.95
C ASP A 169 11.02 -3.73 -14.17
N MET A 170 11.53 -4.87 -13.73
CA MET A 170 12.66 -5.00 -12.83
C MET A 170 13.83 -5.68 -13.53
N MET A 171 15.03 -5.16 -13.30
CA MET A 171 16.29 -5.79 -13.67
C MET A 171 17.03 -6.20 -12.40
N LEU A 172 17.23 -7.50 -12.18
CA LEU A 172 17.94 -8.04 -11.03
C LEU A 172 19.43 -8.30 -11.33
N TYR A 173 20.28 -8.13 -10.32
CA TYR A 173 21.68 -8.54 -10.39
C TYR A 173 21.81 -10.07 -10.39
N ILE A 174 22.44 -10.61 -11.43
CA ILE A 174 22.65 -12.07 -11.64
C ILE A 174 23.42 -12.71 -10.46
N GLU A 175 24.28 -11.95 -9.79
CA GLU A 175 25.12 -12.42 -8.68
C GLU A 175 24.34 -12.79 -7.41
N HIS A 176 23.09 -12.33 -7.29
CA HIS A 176 22.21 -12.65 -6.17
C HIS A 176 21.35 -13.91 -6.42
N TRP A 177 21.44 -14.52 -7.61
CA TRP A 177 20.69 -15.73 -7.92
C TRP A 177 21.33 -16.94 -7.24
N SER A 178 20.48 -17.83 -6.71
CA SER A 178 20.95 -19.15 -6.31
C SER A 178 21.46 -19.86 -7.57
N GLU A 179 22.68 -20.40 -7.55
CA GLU A 179 23.25 -21.14 -8.67
C GLU A 179 22.23 -22.18 -9.18
N ILE A 180 21.60 -21.90 -10.31
CA ILE A 180 20.71 -22.83 -10.99
C ILE A 180 21.56 -24.06 -11.27
N LYS A 181 21.21 -25.19 -10.62
CA LYS A 181 21.88 -26.47 -10.86
C LYS A 181 21.92 -26.70 -12.37
N PRO A 182 23.10 -26.97 -12.96
CA PRO A 182 23.18 -27.19 -14.38
C PRO A 182 22.28 -28.37 -14.75
N PHE A 183 21.43 -28.17 -15.75
CA PHE A 183 20.68 -29.22 -16.42
C PHE A 183 21.63 -30.39 -16.70
N GLU A 184 21.49 -31.50 -15.97
CA GLU A 184 22.15 -32.73 -16.33
C GLU A 184 21.61 -33.17 -17.69
N ASN A 185 22.52 -33.24 -18.65
CA ASN A 185 22.33 -33.68 -20.02
C ASN A 185 21.35 -34.87 -20.13
N MET A 186 20.22 -34.66 -20.80
CA MET A 186 19.58 -35.72 -21.56
C MET A 186 20.48 -36.03 -22.77
N GLU A 187 21.48 -36.88 -22.60
CA GLU A 187 22.06 -37.65 -23.69
C GLU A 187 21.71 -39.14 -23.54
N MET A 188 20.84 -39.58 -24.47
CA MET A 188 20.60 -40.92 -25.03
C MET A 188 20.44 -42.13 -24.10
#